data_AF-X0SC81-F1
#
_entry.id   AF-X0SC81-F1
#
_cell.length_a   1.000
_cell.length_b   1.000
_cell.length_c   1.000
_cell.angle_alpha   90.00
_cell.angle_beta   90.00
_cell.angle_gamma   90.00
#
_symmetry.space_group_name_H-M   'P 1'
#
loop_
_entity.id
_entity.type
_entity.pdbx_description
1 polymer ?
#
loop_
_entity_poly.entity_id
_entity_poly.type
_entity_poly.pdbx_seq_one_letter_code
_entity_poly.pdbx_strand_id
1 'polypeptide(L)' 'RRIRGRHLEMAALSLGILLEKQAFEFYSRQAEFAEDGSVREFFRELANWEDGHYRMLLREDEALKDEYWSKNRFEPLV' A
#
# COMPACT_ATOMS: atom_id res chain seq x y z
N ARG A 1 -9.15 20.76 -16.86
CA ARG A 1 -8.06 20.82 -15.87
C ARG A 1 -8.07 19.66 -14.83
N ARG A 2 -9.16 18.89 -14.66
CA ARG A 2 -9.32 17.85 -13.61
C ARG A 2 -8.58 16.51 -13.82
N ILE A 3 -8.34 16.10 -15.06
CA ILE A 3 -7.79 14.75 -15.36
C ILE A 3 -6.35 14.59 -14.88
N ARG A 4 -5.51 15.64 -15.02
CA ARG A 4 -4.10 15.61 -14.61
C ARG A 4 -3.91 15.40 -13.10
N GLY A 5 -4.83 15.89 -12.26
CA GLY A 5 -4.75 15.69 -10.81
C GLY A 5 -4.96 14.24 -10.39
N ARG A 6 -5.94 13.55 -11.01
CA ARG A 6 -6.26 12.15 -10.68
C ARG A 6 -5.16 11.17 -11.09
N HIS A 7 -4.45 11.44 -12.19
CA HIS A 7 -3.28 10.62 -12.56
C HIS A 7 -2.12 10.76 -11.57
N LEU A 8 -1.89 11.96 -11.03
CA LEU A 8 -0.88 12.16 -9.99
C LEU A 8 -1.27 11.46 -8.68
N GLU A 9 -2.55 11.52 -8.32
CA GLU A 9 -3.10 10.82 -7.15
C GLU A 9 -2.95 9.29 -7.26
N MET A 10 -3.36 8.69 -8.39
CA MET A 10 -3.16 7.26 -8.65
C MET A 10 -1.67 6.86 -8.59
N ALA A 11 -0.78 7.69 -9.16
CA ALA A 11 0.66 7.42 -9.15
C ALA A 11 1.25 7.51 -7.73
N ALA A 12 0.85 8.52 -6.94
CA ALA A 12 1.28 8.67 -5.57
C ALA A 12 0.80 7.51 -4.69
N LEU A 13 -0.45 7.09 -4.87
CA LEU A 13 -1.03 5.96 -4.16
C LEU A 13 -0.33 4.64 -4.52
N SER A 14 -0.08 4.40 -5.80
CA SER A 14 0.68 3.22 -6.27
C SER A 14 2.10 3.19 -5.69
N LEU A 15 2.76 4.34 -5.61
CA LEU A 15 4.08 4.45 -5.00
C LEU A 15 4.03 4.17 -3.50
N GLY A 16 3.03 4.70 -2.78
CA GLY A 16 2.81 4.42 -1.36
C GLY A 16 2.65 2.92 -1.12
N ILE A 17 1.75 2.25 -1.86
CA ILE A 17 1.53 0.80 -1.78
C ILE A 17 2.83 0.01 -1.96
N LEU A 18 3.67 0.40 -2.91
CA LEU A 18 4.97 -0.24 -3.15
C LEU A 18 5.91 -0.05 -1.95
N LEU A 19 5.99 1.17 -1.41
CA LEU A 19 6.86 1.50 -0.28
C LEU A 19 6.43 0.74 0.99
N GLU A 20 5.13 0.73 1.31
CA GLU A 20 4.63 0.01 2.49
C GLU A 20 4.91 -1.49 2.39
N LYS A 21 4.71 -2.09 1.20
CA LYS A 21 5.03 -3.50 0.98
C LYS A 21 6.52 -3.78 1.19
N GLN A 22 7.38 -2.93 0.66
CA GLN A 22 8.83 -3.08 0.81
C GLN A 22 9.28 -2.91 2.27
N ALA A 23 8.68 -1.96 3.00
CA ALA A 23 8.95 -1.74 4.41
C ALA A 23 8.48 -2.93 5.26
N PHE A 24 7.27 -3.44 5.03
CA PHE A 24 6.76 -4.67 5.66
C PHE A 24 7.72 -5.85 5.47
N GLU A 25 8.12 -6.12 4.23
CA GLU A 25 9.05 -7.21 3.92
C GLU A 25 10.42 -6.99 4.55
N PHE A 26 10.90 -5.74 4.59
CA PHE A 26 12.17 -5.39 5.22
C PHE A 26 12.13 -5.66 6.72
N TYR A 27 11.15 -5.12 7.45
CA TYR A 27 11.04 -5.30 8.89
C TYR A 27 10.78 -6.76 9.28
N SER A 28 9.97 -7.48 8.50
CA SER A 28 9.76 -8.92 8.69
C SER A 28 11.08 -9.69 8.65
N ARG A 29 11.92 -9.41 7.63
CA ARG A 29 13.26 -10.02 7.54
C ARG A 29 14.17 -9.60 8.70
N GLN A 30 14.16 -8.33 9.12
CA GLN A 30 14.97 -7.90 10.26
C GLN A 30 14.56 -8.59 11.56
N ALA A 31 13.26 -8.83 11.78
CA ALA A 31 12.77 -9.59 12.92
C ALA A 31 13.26 -11.05 12.93
N GLU A 32 13.35 -11.68 11.75
CA GLU A 32 13.88 -13.05 11.61
C GLU A 32 15.36 -13.15 12.00
N PHE A 33 16.16 -12.14 11.65
CA PHE A 33 17.60 -12.12 11.96
C PHE A 33 17.95 -11.56 13.35
N ALA A 34 16.98 -10.96 14.06
CA ALA A 34 17.21 -10.39 15.37
C ALA A 34 17.42 -11.48 16.44
N GLU A 35 18.62 -11.49 17.04
CA GLU A 35 18.98 -12.39 18.14
C GLU A 35 18.31 -11.99 19.46
N ASP A 36 18.29 -10.67 19.75
CA ASP A 36 17.63 -10.13 20.93
C ASP A 36 16.10 -10.14 20.77
N GLY A 37 15.41 -10.68 21.79
CA GLY A 37 13.95 -10.81 21.77
C GLY A 37 13.21 -9.48 21.73
N SER A 38 13.74 -8.42 22.36
CA SER A 38 13.13 -7.09 22.32
C SER A 38 13.28 -6.42 20.96
N VAL A 39 14.44 -6.59 20.31
CA VAL A 39 14.68 -6.09 18.95
C VAL A 39 13.81 -6.82 17.93
N ARG A 40 13.65 -8.14 18.09
CA ARG A 40 12.72 -8.94 17.27
C ARG A 40 11.29 -8.43 17.37
N GLU A 41 10.81 -8.17 18.59
CA GLU A 41 9.46 -7.69 18.79
C GLU A 41 9.27 -6.29 18.21
N PHE A 42 10.25 -5.40 18.39
CA PHE A 42 10.24 -4.07 17.77
C PHE A 42 10.08 -4.13 16.24
N PHE A 43 10.85 -4.98 15.55
CA PHE A 43 10.70 -5.13 14.10
C PHE A 43 9.36 -5.77 13.70
N ARG A 44 8.79 -6.66 14.52
CA ARG A 44 7.44 -7.19 14.28
C ARG A 44 6.36 -6.14 14.41
N GLU A 45 6.47 -5.25 15.40
CA GLU A 45 5.55 -4.13 15.56
C GLU A 45 5.60 -3.21 14.33
N LEU A 46 6.80 -2.84 13.86
CA LEU A 46 6.95 -2.05 12.64
C LEU A 46 6.35 -2.75 11.42
N ALA A 47 6.65 -4.05 11.21
CA ALA A 47 6.04 -4.80 10.12
C ALA A 47 4.50 -4.77 10.20
N ASN A 48 3.92 -4.99 11.37
CA ASN A 48 2.47 -4.95 11.55
C ASN A 48 1.87 -3.57 11.23
N TRP A 49 2.58 -2.48 11.53
CA TRP A 49 2.14 -1.13 11.16
C TRP A 49 2.10 -0.96 9.65
N GLU A 50 3.16 -1.36 8.95
CA GLU A 50 3.23 -1.21 7.49
C GLU A 50 2.24 -2.13 6.76
N ASP A 51 1.93 -3.33 7.27
CA ASP A 51 0.81 -4.14 6.74
C ASP A 51 -0.54 -3.43 6.92
N GLY A 52 -0.75 -2.75 8.06
CA GLY A 52 -1.91 -1.91 8.29
C GLY A 52 -2.03 -0.77 7.28
N HIS A 53 -0.95 -0.01 7.07
CA HIS A 53 -0.88 1.06 6.08
C HIS A 53 -1.09 0.54 4.65
N TYR A 54 -0.41 -0.54 4.28
CA TYR A 54 -0.53 -1.20 2.99
C TYR A 54 -1.98 -1.56 2.67
N ARG A 55 -2.69 -2.21 3.62
CA ARG A 55 -4.10 -2.57 3.47
C ARG A 55 -5.02 -1.37 3.37
N MET A 56 -4.71 -0.27 4.06
CA MET A 56 -5.46 0.98 3.93
C MET A 56 -5.30 1.55 2.52
N LEU A 57 -4.07 1.68 2.03
CA LEU A 57 -3.80 2.23 0.71
C LEU A 57 -4.38 1.36 -0.42
N LEU A 58 -4.39 0.03 -0.28
CA LEU A 58 -5.06 -0.85 -1.24
C LEU A 58 -6.56 -0.58 -1.35
N ARG A 59 -7.24 -0.35 -0.23
CA ARG A 59 -8.68 -0.02 -0.24
C ARG A 59 -8.95 1.31 -0.92
N GLU A 60 -8.11 2.31 -0.68
CA GLU A 60 -8.21 3.61 -1.36
C GLU A 60 -7.96 3.47 -2.87
N ASP A 61 -7.03 2.60 -3.29
CA ASP A 61 -6.73 2.36 -4.70
C ASP A 61 -7.88 1.66 -5.42
N GLU A 62 -8.50 0.67 -4.77
CA GLU A 62 -9.74 0.03 -5.25
C GLU A 62 -10.87 1.05 -5.41
N ALA A 63 -11.12 1.87 -4.38
CA ALA A 63 -12.16 2.89 -4.42
C ALA A 63 -11.93 3.92 -5.54
N LEU A 64 -10.68 4.35 -5.75
CA LEU A 64 -10.30 5.29 -6.79
C LEU A 64 -10.46 4.69 -8.20
N LYS A 65 -10.12 3.41 -8.36
CA LYS A 65 -10.35 2.65 -9.60
C LYS A 65 -11.84 2.54 -9.89
N ASP A 66 -12.66 2.15 -8.93
CA ASP A 66 -14.11 2.03 -9.09
C ASP A 66 -14.74 3.38 -9.50
N GLU A 67 -14.28 4.48 -8.88
CA GLU A 67 -14.70 5.84 -9.27
C GLU A 67 -14.24 6.22 -10.69
N TYR A 68 -13.09 5.71 -11.14
CA TYR A 68 -12.61 5.93 -12.50
C TYR A 68 -13.43 5.13 -13.52
N TRP A 69 -13.69 3.84 -13.26
CA TRP A 69 -14.44 2.96 -14.16
C TRP A 69 -15.92 3.37 -14.28
N SER A 70 -16.57 3.68 -13.14
CA SER A 70 -17.96 4.14 -13.10
C SER A 70 -18.18 5.46 -13.83
N LYS A 71 -17.23 6.40 -13.75
CA LYS A 71 -17.32 7.70 -14.43
C LYS A 71 -17.00 7.65 -15.92
N ASN A 72 -16.21 6.69 -16.38
CA ASN A 72 -15.75 6.60 -17.76
C ASN A 72 -16.54 5.60 -18.63
N ARG A 73 -17.57 4.91 -18.10
CA ARG A 73 -18.40 3.91 -18.82
C ARG A 73 -17.57 2.92 -19.66
N PHE A 74 -16.48 2.42 -19.08
CA PHE A 74 -15.76 1.30 -19.68
C PHE A 74 -15.85 0.13 -18.69
N GLU A 75 -16.89 -0.68 -18.86
CA GLU A 75 -16.84 -2.06 -18.38
C GLU A 75 -15.89 -2.82 -19.31
N PRO A 76 -14.80 -3.43 -18.83
CA PRO A 76 -14.26 -4.58 -19.53
C PRO A 76 -15.34 -5.65 -19.42
N LEU A 77 -16.03 -5.92 -20.53
CA LEU A 77 -16.90 -7.08 -20.64
C LEU A 77 -16.08 -8.31 -20.25
N VAL A 78 -16.57 -9.01 -19.24
CA VAL A 78 -16.16 -10.36 -18.84
C VAL A 78 -16.00 -11.27 -20.04
#